data_AF-A0AAU3QZR3-F1
#
_entry.id   AF-A0AAU3QZR3-F1
#
_cell.length_a   1.000
_cell.length_b   1.000
_cell.length_c   1.000
_cell.angle_alpha   90.00
_cell.angle_beta   90.00
_cell.angle_gamma   90.00
#
_symmetry.space_group_name_H-M   'P 1'
#
loop_
_entity.id
_entity.type
_entity.pdbx_description
1 polymer ?
#
loop_
_entity_poly.entity_id
_entity_poly.type
_entity_poly.pdbx_seq_one_letter_code
_entity_poly.pdbx_strand_id
1 'polypeptide(L)'
;MTAPARVGPSPVGGGPAVSLTENELTVLQRAAQGETYAAIAKDLGYAEKSVTKMALRLNRKLGALNITHAVLLACRAGLLDGKPRRHGDHAGFAAHQYRGEEPCEACWVGERAYRRDRKAARKAAQEHAA
;
A
#
# COMPACT_ATOMS: atom_id res chain seq x y z
N MET A 1 20.84 -21.72 -0.96
CA MET A 1 21.41 -20.51 -1.60
C MET A 1 20.38 -19.41 -1.48
N THR A 2 20.58 -18.45 -0.58
CA THR A 2 19.59 -17.40 -0.26
C THR A 2 19.82 -16.23 -1.20
N ALA A 3 18.87 -15.94 -2.09
CA ALA A 3 18.93 -14.80 -3.00
C ALA A 3 18.98 -13.48 -2.22
N PRO A 4 19.78 -12.48 -2.64
CA PRO A 4 19.87 -11.20 -1.94
C PRO A 4 18.55 -10.42 -2.08
N ALA A 5 18.10 -9.81 -0.98
CA ALA A 5 16.98 -8.89 -0.99
C ALA A 5 17.32 -7.70 -1.90
N ARG A 6 16.68 -7.62 -3.06
CA ARG A 6 16.85 -6.50 -3.98
C ARG A 6 16.13 -5.28 -3.41
N VAL A 7 16.89 -4.23 -3.14
CA VAL A 7 16.36 -2.92 -2.71
C VAL A 7 15.85 -2.21 -3.96
N GLY A 8 14.53 -2.25 -4.17
CA GLY A 8 13.85 -1.42 -5.18
C GLY A 8 13.49 -0.04 -4.60
N PRO A 9 13.48 1.03 -5.42
CA PRO A 9 13.12 2.37 -4.97
C PRO A 9 11.66 2.41 -4.51
N SER A 10 11.42 2.92 -3.29
CA SER A 10 10.07 3.15 -2.76
C SER A 10 9.29 4.12 -3.65
N PRO A 11 8.04 3.81 -4.06
CA PRO A 11 7.23 4.73 -4.85
C PRO A 11 6.63 5.89 -4.02
N VAL A 12 6.82 5.88 -2.70
CA VAL A 12 6.33 6.88 -1.74
C VAL A 12 7.43 7.13 -0.71
N GLY A 13 8.13 8.25 -0.84
CA GLY A 13 9.25 8.60 0.04
C GLY A 13 8.86 8.60 1.52
N GLY A 14 9.65 7.89 2.33
CA GLY A 14 9.62 7.98 3.80
C GLY A 14 9.50 6.63 4.53
N GLY A 15 10.59 5.87 4.60
CA GLY A 15 10.73 4.72 5.50
C GLY A 15 11.37 3.49 4.86
N PRO A 16 12.06 2.61 5.63
CA PRO A 16 12.72 1.42 5.10
C PRO A 16 11.69 0.54 4.41
N ALA A 17 11.86 0.35 3.09
CA ALA A 17 10.98 -0.47 2.28
C ALA A 17 10.89 -1.87 2.89
N VAL A 18 9.67 -2.31 3.16
CA VAL A 18 9.41 -3.70 3.52
C VAL A 18 9.75 -4.54 2.29
N SER A 19 10.99 -5.01 2.21
CA SER A 19 11.43 -5.92 1.14
C SER A 19 10.89 -7.32 1.45
N LEU A 20 9.75 -7.63 0.84
CA LEU A 20 9.28 -9.00 0.74
C LEU A 20 10.27 -9.79 -0.13
N THR A 21 10.58 -11.01 0.29
CA THR A 21 11.28 -11.94 -0.60
C THR A 21 10.38 -12.33 -1.77
N GLU A 22 10.95 -12.81 -2.86
CA GLU A 22 10.20 -13.28 -4.03
C GLU A 22 9.12 -14.31 -3.64
N ASN A 23 9.48 -15.30 -2.82
CA ASN A 23 8.53 -16.31 -2.32
C ASN A 23 7.42 -15.69 -1.45
N GLU A 24 7.73 -14.72 -0.61
CA GLU A 24 6.72 -14.03 0.21
C GLU A 24 5.77 -13.20 -0.67
N LEU A 25 6.29 -12.53 -1.70
CA LEU A 25 5.50 -11.78 -2.66
C LEU A 25 4.57 -12.71 -3.45
N THR A 26 5.08 -13.87 -3.90
CA THR A 26 4.26 -14.87 -4.61
C THR A 26 3.13 -15.40 -3.74
N VAL A 27 3.41 -15.74 -2.47
CA VAL A 27 2.37 -16.17 -1.52
C VAL A 27 1.31 -15.07 -1.33
N LEU A 28 1.73 -13.81 -1.26
CA LEU A 28 0.80 -12.68 -1.13
C LEU A 28 -0.08 -12.49 -2.36
N GLN A 29 0.49 -12.59 -3.57
CA GLN A 29 -0.24 -12.45 -4.83
C GLN A 29 -1.28 -13.56 -4.99
N ARG A 30 -0.88 -14.81 -4.72
CA ARG A 30 -1.79 -15.97 -4.78
C ARG A 30 -2.89 -15.88 -3.73
N ALA A 31 -2.56 -15.43 -2.52
CA ALA A 31 -3.56 -15.17 -1.49
C ALA A 31 -4.54 -14.04 -1.89
N ALA A 32 -4.06 -13.00 -2.58
CA ALA A 32 -4.93 -11.95 -3.13
C ALA A 32 -5.87 -12.46 -4.23
N GLN A 33 -5.50 -13.54 -4.93
CA GLN A 33 -6.35 -14.26 -5.90
C GLN A 33 -7.34 -15.23 -5.23
N GLY A 34 -7.30 -15.38 -3.91
CA GLY A 34 -8.20 -16.25 -3.15
C GLY A 34 -7.72 -17.70 -3.04
N GLU A 35 -6.47 -17.99 -3.39
CA GLU A 35 -5.93 -19.35 -3.25
C GLU A 35 -5.66 -19.72 -1.78
N THR A 36 -5.89 -20.99 -1.44
CA THR A 36 -5.58 -21.53 -0.11
C THR A 36 -4.10 -21.85 0.02
N TYR A 37 -3.58 -21.92 1.25
CA TYR A 37 -2.17 -22.29 1.48
C TYR A 37 -1.82 -23.68 0.97
N ALA A 38 -2.76 -24.62 0.99
CA ALA A 38 -2.57 -25.95 0.41
C ALA A 38 -2.40 -25.89 -1.11
N ALA A 39 -3.20 -25.07 -1.81
CA ALA A 39 -3.07 -24.86 -3.25
C ALA A 39 -1.74 -24.20 -3.60
N ILE A 40 -1.40 -23.12 -2.90
CA ILE A 40 -0.13 -22.38 -3.08
C ILE A 40 1.07 -23.31 -2.83
N ALA A 41 1.01 -24.13 -1.79
CA ALA A 41 2.07 -25.08 -1.45
C ALA A 41 2.26 -26.12 -2.56
N LYS A 42 1.15 -26.68 -3.08
CA LYS A 42 1.17 -27.64 -4.18
C LYS A 42 1.78 -27.03 -5.44
N ASP A 43 1.36 -25.83 -5.82
CA ASP A 43 1.84 -25.14 -7.01
C ASP A 43 3.32 -24.75 -6.93
N LEU A 44 3.80 -24.38 -5.73
CA LEU A 44 5.18 -23.98 -5.51
C LEU A 44 6.12 -25.14 -5.12
N GLY A 45 5.61 -26.36 -4.99
CA GLY A 45 6.41 -27.53 -4.58
C GLY A 45 6.88 -27.46 -3.11
N TYR A 46 6.13 -26.76 -2.25
CA TYR A 46 6.43 -26.64 -0.82
C TYR A 46 5.50 -27.49 0.04
N ALA A 47 5.93 -27.77 1.27
CA ALA A 47 5.00 -28.21 2.31
C ALA A 47 4.09 -27.06 2.74
N GLU A 48 2.81 -27.35 3.02
CA GLU A 48 1.84 -26.33 3.48
C GLU A 48 2.34 -25.58 4.72
N LYS A 49 2.94 -26.29 5.68
CA LYS A 49 3.57 -25.69 6.88
C LYS A 49 4.65 -24.66 6.55
N SER A 50 5.35 -24.81 5.42
CA SER A 50 6.34 -23.84 4.96
C SER A 50 5.67 -22.56 4.45
N VAL A 51 4.57 -22.68 3.71
CA VAL A 51 3.76 -21.53 3.25
C VAL A 51 3.16 -20.79 4.44
N THR A 52 2.66 -21.49 5.45
CA THR A 52 2.17 -20.87 6.69
C THR A 52 3.26 -20.05 7.39
N LYS A 53 4.50 -20.57 7.45
CA LYS A 53 5.64 -19.83 8.01
C LYS A 53 6.02 -18.62 7.15
N MET A 54 5.92 -18.71 5.82
CA MET A 54 6.12 -17.58 4.91
C MET A 54 5.08 -16.49 5.16
N ALA A 55 3.79 -16.86 5.24
CA ALA A 55 2.70 -15.94 5.54
C ALA A 55 2.89 -15.23 6.90
N LEU A 56 3.36 -15.95 7.93
CA LEU A 56 3.66 -15.32 9.23
C LEU A 56 4.78 -14.28 9.14
N ARG A 57 5.88 -14.59 8.43
CA ARG A 57 6.98 -13.62 8.23
C ARG A 57 6.52 -12.42 7.43
N LEU A 58 5.76 -12.66 6.37
CA LEU A 58 5.14 -11.62 5.55
C LEU A 58 4.23 -10.72 6.39
N ASN A 59 3.36 -11.28 7.24
CA ASN A 59 2.49 -10.51 8.11
C ASN A 59 3.29 -9.61 9.06
N ARG A 60 4.36 -10.16 9.69
CA ARG A 60 5.24 -9.37 10.57
C ARG A 60 5.94 -8.25 9.81
N LYS A 61 6.40 -8.51 8.59
CA LYS A 61 7.04 -7.52 7.72
C LYS A 61 6.10 -6.39 7.34
N LEU A 62 4.84 -6.71 7.03
CA LEU A 62 3.83 -5.72 6.64
C LEU A 62 3.10 -5.07 7.82
N GLY A 63 3.33 -5.53 9.07
CA GLY A 63 2.55 -5.10 10.23
C GLY A 63 1.09 -5.58 10.20
N ALA A 64 0.82 -6.67 9.49
CA ALA A 64 -0.51 -7.25 9.33
C ALA A 64 -0.85 -8.25 10.44
N LEU A 65 -2.14 -8.37 10.73
CA LEU A 65 -2.67 -9.32 11.72
C LEU A 65 -2.91 -10.71 11.11
N ASN A 66 -3.31 -10.74 9.84
CA ASN A 66 -3.60 -11.94 9.08
C ASN A 66 -3.36 -11.67 7.58
N ILE A 67 -3.49 -12.71 6.76
CA ILE A 67 -3.22 -12.62 5.33
C ILE A 67 -4.14 -11.64 4.61
N THR A 68 -5.42 -11.56 4.99
CA THR A 68 -6.38 -10.61 4.40
C THR A 68 -5.99 -9.17 4.72
N HIS A 69 -5.57 -8.91 5.96
CA HIS A 69 -5.05 -7.61 6.37
C HIS A 69 -3.75 -7.30 5.62
N ALA A 70 -2.89 -8.29 5.40
CA ALA A 70 -1.66 -8.12 4.62
C ALA A 70 -1.95 -7.76 3.15
N VAL A 71 -2.92 -8.43 2.52
CA VAL A 71 -3.38 -8.10 1.16
C VAL A 71 -3.89 -6.65 1.09
N LEU A 72 -4.71 -6.23 2.06
CA LEU A 72 -5.19 -4.84 2.13
C LEU A 72 -4.03 -3.83 2.23
N LEU A 73 -3.08 -4.07 3.13
CA LEU A 73 -1.91 -3.20 3.32
C LEU A 73 -1.03 -3.18 2.08
N ALA A 74 -0.85 -4.32 1.42
CA ALA A 74 -0.07 -4.44 0.20
C ALA A 74 -0.71 -3.72 -0.98
N CYS A 75 -2.05 -3.80 -1.13
CA CYS A 75 -2.79 -3.00 -2.11
C CYS A 75 -2.65 -1.49 -1.84
N ARG A 76 -2.76 -1.06 -0.57
CA ARG A 76 -2.57 0.35 -0.20
C ARG A 76 -1.16 0.85 -0.51
N ALA A 77 -0.16 0.02 -0.26
CA ALA A 77 1.24 0.30 -0.56
C ALA A 77 1.59 0.20 -2.06
N GLY A 78 0.67 -0.30 -2.91
CA GLY A 78 0.93 -0.51 -4.34
C GLY A 78 1.84 -1.71 -4.64
N LEU A 79 2.01 -2.64 -3.70
CA LEU A 79 2.88 -3.81 -3.87
C LEU A 79 2.26 -4.90 -4.76
N LEU A 80 0.93 -4.90 -4.92
CA LEU A 80 0.20 -5.89 -5.71
C LEU A 80 -0.23 -5.36 -7.08
N ASP A 81 -0.66 -4.10 -7.16
CA ASP A 81 -1.20 -3.47 -8.36
C ASP A 81 -0.27 -2.38 -8.94
N GLY A 82 0.89 -2.14 -8.33
CA GLY A 82 1.84 -1.10 -8.75
C GLY A 82 1.35 0.33 -8.52
N LYS A 83 0.20 0.50 -7.85
CA LYS A 83 -0.49 1.79 -7.72
C LYS A 83 -0.67 2.12 -6.23
N PRO A 84 0.31 2.77 -5.58
CA PRO A 84 0.14 3.19 -4.19
C PRO A 84 -1.11 4.07 -4.08
N ARG A 85 -2.00 3.71 -3.15
CA ARG A 85 -3.30 4.37 -2.97
C ARG A 85 -3.18 5.37 -1.83
N ARG A 86 -2.78 6.59 -2.17
CA ARG A 86 -2.79 7.73 -1.24
C ARG A 86 -4.23 8.23 -1.10
N HIS A 87 -4.73 8.32 0.13
CA HIS A 87 -6.07 8.81 0.45
C HIS A 87 -6.01 9.77 1.64
N GLY A 88 -7.04 10.61 1.79
CA GLY A 88 -7.16 11.49 2.96
C GLY A 88 -6.59 12.90 2.78
N ASP A 89 -6.00 13.20 1.62
CA ASP A 89 -5.41 14.50 1.32
C ASP A 89 -5.69 14.93 -0.13
N HIS A 90 -5.31 16.18 -0.46
CA HIS A 90 -5.51 16.75 -1.79
C HIS A 90 -4.85 15.94 -2.91
N ALA A 91 -3.68 15.33 -2.69
CA ALA A 91 -3.06 14.53 -3.76
C ALA A 91 -3.79 13.20 -3.97
N GLY A 92 -4.33 12.60 -2.91
CA GLY A 92 -5.24 11.46 -3.01
C GLY A 92 -6.55 11.81 -3.73
N PHE A 93 -7.08 13.01 -3.51
CA PHE A 93 -8.22 13.53 -4.26
C PHE A 93 -7.90 13.72 -5.75
N ALA A 94 -6.79 14.39 -6.06
CA ALA A 94 -6.34 14.61 -7.44
C ALA A 94 -6.06 13.28 -8.18
N ALA A 95 -5.53 12.27 -7.48
CA ALA A 95 -5.30 10.95 -8.04
C ALA A 95 -6.60 10.24 -8.47
N HIS A 96 -7.67 10.36 -7.68
CA HIS A 96 -9.01 9.87 -8.05
C HIS A 96 -9.54 10.59 -9.29
N GLN A 97 -9.46 11.93 -9.31
CA GLN A 97 -9.89 12.72 -10.46
C GLN A 97 -9.14 12.34 -11.74
N TYR A 98 -7.81 12.17 -11.67
CA TYR A 98 -6.99 11.76 -12.82
C TYR A 98 -7.39 10.38 -13.37
N ARG A 99 -7.79 9.45 -12.49
CA ARG A 99 -8.23 8.10 -12.85
C ARG A 99 -9.69 8.05 -13.33
N GLY A 100 -10.43 9.14 -13.22
CA GLY A 100 -11.89 9.16 -13.49
C GLY A 100 -12.69 8.36 -12.47
N GLU A 101 -12.10 8.07 -11.30
CA GLU A 101 -12.76 7.37 -10.20
C GLU A 101 -13.44 8.38 -9.28
N GLU A 102 -14.58 8.01 -8.68
CA GLU A 102 -15.24 8.87 -7.70
C GLU A 102 -14.38 8.95 -6.43
N PRO A 103 -13.94 10.17 -6.01
CA PRO A 103 -13.11 10.30 -4.82
C PRO A 103 -13.84 9.81 -3.58
N CYS A 104 -13.17 9.00 -2.77
CA CYS A 104 -13.72 8.54 -1.50
C CYS A 104 -13.88 9.69 -0.48
N GLU A 105 -14.72 9.49 0.54
CA GLU A 105 -15.02 10.50 1.56
C GLU A 105 -13.76 11.08 2.22
N ALA A 106 -12.77 10.24 2.53
CA ALA A 106 -11.50 10.69 3.09
C ALA A 106 -10.79 11.70 2.17
N CYS A 107 -10.78 11.46 0.85
CA CYS A 107 -10.19 12.39 -0.11
C CYS A 107 -10.99 13.69 -0.23
N TRP A 108 -12.33 13.64 -0.12
CA TRP A 108 -13.16 14.84 -0.04
C TRP A 108 -12.89 15.67 1.22
N VAL A 109 -12.68 15.03 2.38
CA VAL A 109 -12.25 15.72 3.61
C VAL A 109 -10.89 16.39 3.39
N GLY A 110 -9.94 15.67 2.79
CA GLY A 110 -8.61 16.19 2.45
C GLY A 110 -8.67 17.41 1.52
N GLU A 111 -9.50 17.37 0.47
CA GLU A 111 -9.71 18.48 -0.46
C GLU A 111 -10.33 19.71 0.23
N ARG A 112 -11.31 19.50 1.11
CA ARG A 112 -11.93 20.58 1.89
C ARG A 112 -10.91 21.26 2.81
N ALA A 113 -10.08 20.47 3.49
CA ALA A 113 -9.00 20.98 4.34
C ALA A 113 -8.00 21.80 3.50
N TYR A 114 -7.52 21.25 2.38
CA TYR A 114 -6.62 21.95 1.46
C TYR A 114 -7.18 23.29 0.98
N ARG A 115 -8.45 23.34 0.57
CA ARG A 115 -9.12 24.59 0.14
C ARG A 115 -9.21 25.62 1.26
N ARG A 116 -9.53 25.19 2.48
CA ARG A 116 -9.59 26.08 3.66
C ARG A 116 -8.22 26.68 3.94
N ASP A 117 -7.18 25.85 3.95
CA ASP A 117 -5.82 26.27 4.28
C ASP A 117 -5.26 27.22 3.20
N ARG A 118 -5.53 26.95 1.92
CA ARG A 118 -5.21 27.86 0.80
C ARG A 118 -5.90 29.23 0.95
N LYS A 119 -7.17 29.26 1.37
CA LYS A 119 -7.91 30.52 1.57
C LYS A 119 -7.33 31.31 2.74
N ALA A 120 -7.05 30.65 3.86
CA ALA A 120 -6.41 31.26 5.02
C ALA A 120 -5.02 31.84 4.67
N ALA A 121 -4.19 31.08 3.95
CA ALA A 121 -2.87 31.54 3.52
C ALA A 121 -2.95 32.77 2.59
N ARG A 122 -3.91 32.81 1.66
CA ARG A 122 -4.14 33.98 0.80
C ARG A 122 -4.57 35.21 1.60
N LYS A 123 -5.47 35.04 2.57
CA LYS A 123 -5.93 36.13 3.45
C LYS A 123 -4.77 36.69 4.28
N ALA A 124 -3.98 35.82 4.92
CA ALA A 124 -2.82 36.24 5.70
C ALA A 124 -1.79 36.98 4.84
N ALA A 125 -1.50 36.49 3.62
CA ALA A 125 -0.59 37.16 2.70
C ALA A 125 -1.08 38.57 2.29
N GLN A 126 -2.40 38.75 2.16
CA GLN A 126 -3.00 40.05 1.85
C GLN A 126 -2.94 41.01 3.04
N GLU A 127 -3.13 40.51 4.26
CA GLU A 127 -3.00 41.29 5.51
C GLU A 127 -1.55 41.70 5.80
N HIS A 128 -0.56 40.84 5.50
CA HIS A 128 0.85 41.17 5.66
C HIS A 128 1.40 42.14 4.60
N ALA A 129 0.69 42.32 3.48
CA ALA A 129 1.07 43.23 2.40
C ALA A 129 0.42 44.63 2.53
N ALA A 130 -0.46 44.83 3.53
CA ALA A 130 -1.15 46.07 3.85
C ALA A 130 -0.50 46.76 5.06
#